data_AF-A0A6G1SXU9-F1
#
_entry.id   AF-A0A6G1SXU9-F1
#
_cell.length_a   1.000
_cell.length_b   1.000
_cell.length_c   1.000
_cell.angle_alpha   90.00
_cell.angle_beta   90.00
_cell.angle_gamma   90.00
#
_symmetry.space_group_name_H-M   'P 1'
#
loop_
_entity.id
_entity.type
_entity.pdbx_description
1 polymer ?
#
loop_
_entity_poly.entity_id
_entity_poly.type
_entity_poly.pdbx_seq_one_letter_code
_entity_poly.pdbx_strand_id
1 'polypeptide(L)'
;MWEGFCELALYGGPPHRGEDSALVALAEPEAEAASEEFDAIDEIRRGIWETTGLYSEPDEPGWVAVSGRDRRMAAWMCAAIILENVDARFDEDRLLVPAAASFRLKDEVKSVITVVAKVNHYWQAHVMEQEALAARGA
;
A
#
# COMPACT_ATOMS: atom_id res chain seq x y z
N MET A 1 -11.56 -12.92 7.31
CA MET A 1 -11.74 -11.69 6.49
C MET A 1 -12.03 -10.56 7.45
N TRP A 2 -11.38 -9.40 7.28
CA TRP A 2 -11.76 -8.18 8.00
C TRP A 2 -12.84 -7.46 7.20
N GLU A 3 -13.78 -6.79 7.85
CA GLU A 3 -14.95 -6.16 7.23
C GLU A 3 -14.73 -4.67 6.90
N GLY A 4 -13.63 -4.05 7.35
CA GLY A 4 -13.29 -2.67 7.00
C GLY A 4 -11.94 -2.14 7.51
N PHE A 5 -11.57 -0.93 7.11
CA PHE A 5 -10.28 -0.29 7.44
C PHE A 5 -10.03 -0.17 8.95
N CYS A 6 -11.04 0.19 9.75
CA CYS A 6 -10.89 0.33 11.20
C CYS A 6 -10.55 -1.00 11.88
N GLU A 7 -11.09 -2.11 11.36
CA GLU A 7 -10.78 -3.46 11.85
C GLU A 7 -9.37 -3.88 11.42
N LEU A 8 -9.00 -3.60 10.17
CA LEU A 8 -7.65 -3.82 9.65
C LEU A 8 -6.59 -3.04 10.45
N ALA A 9 -6.85 -1.77 10.76
CA ALA A 9 -5.98 -0.92 11.56
C ALA A 9 -5.84 -1.40 13.02
N LEU A 10 -6.89 -2.03 13.58
CA LEU A 10 -6.87 -2.59 14.94
C LEU A 10 -5.93 -3.80 15.06
N TYR A 11 -5.73 -4.56 13.99
CA TYR A 11 -4.83 -5.71 13.94
C TYR A 11 -3.34 -5.35 13.81
N GLY A 12 -3.00 -4.06 13.95
CA GLY A 12 -1.62 -3.61 13.91
C GLY A 12 -1.13 -3.52 12.48
N GLY A 13 -1.58 -2.47 11.79
CA GLY A 13 -0.85 -1.99 10.63
C GLY A 13 0.61 -1.62 10.96
N PRO A 14 1.38 -1.13 9.98
CA PRO A 14 2.82 -0.87 10.11
C PRO A 14 3.34 0.29 11.00
N PRO A 15 2.61 1.07 11.84
CA PRO A 15 3.21 2.22 12.55
C PRO A 15 4.43 1.95 13.45
N HIS A 16 4.91 0.71 13.58
CA HIS A 16 6.04 0.33 14.43
C HIS A 16 7.02 -0.68 13.80
N ARG A 17 7.09 -0.84 12.46
CA ARG A 17 8.25 -1.57 11.89
C ARG A 17 9.51 -0.73 12.14
N GLY A 18 10.47 -1.26 12.90
CA GLY A 18 11.83 -0.71 12.93
C GLY A 18 12.57 -1.04 11.64
N GLU A 19 13.74 -0.45 11.44
CA GLU A 19 14.61 -0.72 10.28
C GLU A 19 14.89 -2.24 10.13
N ASP A 20 15.05 -2.95 11.24
CA ASP A 20 15.28 -4.40 11.31
C ASP A 20 14.08 -5.26 10.84
N SER A 21 12.93 -4.65 10.56
CA SER A 21 11.71 -5.34 10.11
C SER A 21 11.06 -4.66 8.92
N ALA A 22 11.83 -3.85 8.18
CA ALA A 22 11.38 -3.17 6.98
C ALA A 22 10.85 -4.18 5.95
N LEU A 23 9.73 -3.84 5.31
CA LEU A 23 9.14 -4.68 4.27
C LEU A 23 9.73 -4.29 2.91
N VAL A 24 10.53 -5.19 2.34
CA VAL A 24 11.25 -4.95 1.09
C VAL A 24 10.61 -5.69 -0.09
N ALA A 25 10.79 -5.16 -1.29
CA ALA A 25 10.42 -5.89 -2.50
C ALA A 25 11.42 -7.03 -2.77
N LEU A 26 10.91 -8.21 -3.12
CA LEU A 26 11.72 -9.38 -3.45
C LEU A 26 11.99 -9.43 -4.96
N ALA A 27 13.26 -9.27 -5.34
CA ALA A 27 13.68 -9.25 -6.74
C ALA A 27 13.62 -10.63 -7.42
N GLU A 28 13.69 -11.71 -6.64
CA GLU A 28 13.50 -13.07 -7.14
C GLU A 28 12.34 -13.74 -6.40
N PRO A 29 11.49 -14.51 -7.11
CA PRO A 29 10.50 -15.33 -6.44
C PRO A 29 11.24 -16.39 -5.62
N GLU A 30 11.26 -16.22 -4.29
CA GLU A 30 11.67 -17.30 -3.40
C GLU A 30 10.77 -18.51 -3.70
N ALA A 31 11.40 -19.65 -4.01
CA ALA A 31 10.76 -20.86 -4.52
C ALA A 31 9.82 -21.56 -3.51
N GLU A 32 9.52 -20.91 -2.38
CA GLU A 32 8.58 -21.40 -1.39
C GLU A 32 7.17 -21.17 -1.95
N ALA A 33 6.62 -22.26 -2.51
CA ALA A 33 5.39 -22.25 -3.29
C ALA A 33 4.27 -21.53 -2.52
N ALA A 34 3.67 -20.54 -3.16
CA ALA A 34 2.33 -20.09 -2.81
C ALA A 34 1.45 -21.34 -2.63
N SER A 35 0.77 -21.46 -1.49
CA SER A 35 -0.23 -22.51 -1.36
C SER A 35 -1.26 -22.31 -2.47
N GLU A 36 -1.65 -23.38 -3.19
CA GLU A 36 -2.65 -23.30 -4.27
C GLU A 36 -3.98 -22.65 -3.82
N GLU A 37 -4.22 -22.55 -2.51
CA GLU A 37 -5.40 -21.96 -1.88
C GLU A 37 -5.31 -20.44 -1.63
N PHE A 38 -4.13 -19.81 -1.72
CA PHE A 38 -3.94 -18.40 -1.39
C PHE A 38 -2.99 -17.70 -2.37
N ASP A 39 -3.53 -16.73 -3.10
CA ASP A 39 -2.74 -15.81 -3.91
C ASP A 39 -2.53 -14.50 -3.15
N ALA A 40 -1.29 -14.30 -2.67
CA ALA A 40 -0.92 -13.12 -1.91
C ALA A 40 -1.03 -11.82 -2.73
N ILE A 41 -0.74 -11.87 -4.03
CA ILE A 41 -0.76 -10.70 -4.91
C ILE A 41 -2.22 -10.29 -5.14
N ASP A 42 -3.09 -11.24 -5.46
CA ASP A 42 -4.51 -10.95 -5.63
C ASP A 42 -5.17 -10.48 -4.32
N GLU A 43 -4.76 -11.02 -3.17
CA GLU A 43 -5.24 -10.54 -1.87
C GLU A 43 -4.78 -9.10 -1.57
N ILE A 44 -3.53 -8.74 -1.89
CA ILE A 44 -3.03 -7.36 -1.78
C ILE A 44 -3.89 -6.43 -2.64
N ARG A 45 -4.10 -6.79 -3.90
CA ARG A 45 -4.87 -5.98 -4.85
C ARG A 45 -6.32 -5.80 -4.41
N ARG A 46 -6.97 -6.90 -3.96
CA ARG A 46 -8.32 -6.88 -3.38
C ARG A 46 -8.38 -5.96 -2.17
N GLY A 47 -7.43 -6.09 -1.25
CA GLY A 47 -7.38 -5.27 -0.03
C GLY A 47 -7.16 -3.79 -0.32
N ILE A 48 -6.27 -3.44 -1.26
CA ILE A 48 -6.06 -2.05 -1.69
C ILE A 48 -7.36 -1.48 -2.26
N TRP A 49 -8.03 -2.21 -3.16
CA TRP A 49 -9.30 -1.78 -3.75
C TRP A 49 -10.38 -1.55 -2.69
N GLU A 50 -10.60 -2.51 -1.79
CA GLU A 50 -11.67 -2.42 -0.79
C GLU A 50 -11.44 -1.31 0.25
N THR A 51 -10.18 -1.00 0.57
CA THR A 51 -9.85 0.00 1.60
C THR A 51 -9.65 1.41 1.04
N THR A 52 -9.31 1.55 -0.24
CA THR A 52 -8.94 2.86 -0.84
C THR A 52 -9.73 3.22 -2.09
N GLY A 53 -10.30 2.25 -2.80
CA GLY A 53 -10.87 2.43 -4.13
C GLY A 53 -9.83 2.69 -5.23
N LEU A 54 -8.53 2.49 -4.96
CA LEU A 54 -7.47 2.61 -5.96
C LEU A 54 -7.31 1.29 -6.72
N TYR A 55 -7.11 1.38 -8.03
CA TYR A 55 -6.84 0.22 -8.88
C TYR A 55 -5.40 -0.23 -8.71
N SER A 56 -5.17 -1.54 -8.83
CA SER A 56 -3.83 -2.11 -8.79
C SER A 56 -3.67 -3.32 -9.70
N GLU A 57 -2.48 -3.48 -10.24
CA GLU A 57 -2.09 -4.56 -11.15
C GLU A 57 -0.69 -5.08 -10.81
N PRO A 58 -0.40 -6.38 -11.03
CA PRO A 58 0.96 -6.88 -10.93
C PRO A 58 1.88 -6.13 -11.89
N ASP A 59 3.09 -5.82 -11.45
CA ASP A 59 4.14 -5.20 -12.27
C ASP A 59 5.34 -6.16 -12.36
N GLU A 60 6.56 -5.65 -12.52
CA GLU A 60 7.78 -6.44 -12.46
C GLU A 60 7.89 -7.27 -11.16
N PRO A 61 8.64 -8.39 -11.16
CA PRO A 61 8.77 -9.26 -9.99
C PRO A 61 9.10 -8.48 -8.72
N GLY A 62 8.32 -8.73 -7.66
CA GLY A 62 8.44 -8.05 -6.38
C GLY A 62 7.50 -6.85 -6.21
N TRP A 63 6.73 -6.47 -7.23
CA TRP A 63 5.94 -5.23 -7.22
C TRP A 63 4.51 -5.39 -7.71
N VAL A 64 3.63 -4.60 -7.12
CA VAL A 64 2.30 -4.27 -7.63
C VAL A 64 2.23 -2.76 -7.87
N ALA A 65 1.80 -2.35 -9.05
CA ALA A 65 1.54 -0.97 -9.38
C ALA A 65 0.12 -0.57 -8.92
N VAL A 66 0.04 0.52 -8.15
CA VAL A 66 -1.20 1.16 -7.72
C VAL A 66 -1.38 2.43 -8.54
N SER A 67 -2.44 2.50 -9.32
CA SER A 67 -2.75 3.68 -10.13
C SER A 67 -3.34 4.77 -9.23
N GLY A 68 -2.58 5.87 -9.06
CA GLY A 68 -3.05 7.07 -8.39
C GLY A 68 -3.99 7.88 -9.28
N ARG A 69 -4.78 8.79 -8.68
CA ARG A 69 -5.61 9.72 -9.48
C ARG A 69 -4.77 10.79 -10.19
N ASP A 70 -3.59 11.08 -9.68
CA ASP A 70 -2.62 12.00 -10.29
C ASP A 70 -1.19 11.77 -9.77
N ARG A 71 -0.22 12.37 -10.48
CA ARG A 71 1.21 12.31 -10.18
C ARG A 71 1.59 12.82 -8.79
N ARG A 72 0.91 13.85 -8.28
CA ARG A 72 1.21 14.47 -6.99
C ARG A 72 0.86 13.51 -5.85
N MET A 73 -0.30 12.86 -5.96
CA MET A 73 -0.73 11.82 -5.04
C MET A 73 0.28 10.66 -5.00
N ALA A 74 0.63 10.10 -6.16
CA ALA A 74 1.56 8.96 -6.23
C ALA A 74 2.94 9.28 -5.61
N ALA A 75 3.51 10.44 -5.94
CA ALA A 75 4.80 10.86 -5.38
C ALA A 75 4.73 11.11 -3.86
N TRP A 76 3.66 11.74 -3.37
CA TRP A 76 3.48 11.99 -1.93
C TRP A 76 3.30 10.69 -1.15
N MET A 77 2.46 9.80 -1.65
CA MET A 77 2.21 8.51 -1.01
C MET A 77 3.48 7.65 -0.97
N CYS A 78 4.27 7.62 -2.06
CA CYS A 78 5.56 6.93 -2.11
C CYS A 78 6.48 7.38 -0.98
N ALA A 79 6.70 8.69 -0.84
CA ALA A 79 7.54 9.24 0.22
C ALA A 79 7.03 8.88 1.63
N ALA A 80 5.70 8.93 1.83
CA ALA A 80 5.10 8.60 3.13
C ALA A 80 5.19 7.10 3.46
N ILE A 81 5.08 6.21 2.47
CA ILE A 81 5.20 4.76 2.67
C ILE A 81 6.64 4.38 3.04
N ILE A 82 7.64 5.01 2.41
CA ILE A 82 9.06 4.82 2.76
C ILE A 82 9.32 5.17 4.23
N LEU A 83 8.71 6.24 4.74
CA LEU A 83 8.82 6.64 6.15
C LEU A 83 8.17 5.63 7.13
N GLU A 84 7.34 4.73 6.63
CA GLU A 84 6.73 3.63 7.41
C GLU A 84 7.56 2.33 7.33
N ASN A 85 8.80 2.40 6.82
CA ASN A 85 9.69 1.26 6.62
C ASN A 85 9.07 0.17 5.72
N VAL A 86 8.38 0.61 4.66
CA VAL A 86 7.93 -0.25 3.57
C VAL A 86 8.52 0.31 2.28
N ASP A 87 9.12 -0.56 1.48
CA ASP A 87 9.61 -0.19 0.15
C ASP A 87 8.49 0.44 -0.67
N ALA A 88 8.81 1.48 -1.42
CA ALA A 88 7.92 2.05 -2.41
C ALA A 88 8.72 2.65 -3.55
N ARG A 89 8.17 2.61 -4.76
CA ARG A 89 8.70 3.35 -5.90
C ARG A 89 7.61 4.22 -6.50
N PHE A 90 8.04 5.37 -7.00
CA PHE A 90 7.21 6.25 -7.78
C PHE A 90 7.64 6.13 -9.24
N ASP A 91 6.68 5.78 -10.09
CA ASP A 91 6.88 5.63 -11.53
C ASP A 91 5.80 6.42 -12.29
N GLU A 92 6.19 7.57 -12.85
CA GLU A 92 5.34 8.53 -13.55
C GLU A 92 4.10 9.01 -12.77
N ASP A 93 3.02 8.25 -12.73
CA ASP A 93 1.77 8.50 -12.01
C ASP A 93 1.31 7.29 -11.17
N ARG A 94 2.16 6.27 -11.08
CA ARG A 94 1.93 5.01 -10.37
C ARG A 94 2.78 4.94 -9.11
N LEU A 95 2.21 4.32 -8.08
CA LEU A 95 2.89 3.95 -6.85
C LEU A 95 3.13 2.45 -6.88
N LEU A 96 4.38 2.00 -6.86
CA LEU A 96 4.71 0.59 -6.75
C LEU A 96 4.92 0.25 -5.28
N VAL A 97 4.31 -0.85 -4.84
CA VAL A 97 4.47 -1.42 -3.49
C VAL A 97 4.89 -2.90 -3.55
N PRO A 98 5.59 -3.41 -2.53
CA PRO A 98 6.05 -4.79 -2.48
C PRO A 98 4.92 -5.79 -2.63
N ALA A 99 5.14 -6.80 -3.46
CA ALA A 99 4.26 -7.94 -3.60
C ALA A 99 5.06 -9.17 -4.06
N ALA A 100 4.89 -10.28 -3.36
CA ALA A 100 5.46 -11.56 -3.79
C ALA A 100 4.51 -12.70 -3.44
N ALA A 101 4.58 -13.79 -4.21
CA ALA A 101 3.78 -14.98 -3.99
C ALA A 101 4.05 -15.64 -2.61
N SER A 102 5.25 -15.43 -2.05
CA SER A 102 5.65 -15.92 -0.72
C SER A 102 5.12 -15.07 0.45
N PHE A 103 4.48 -13.91 0.19
CA PHE A 103 3.98 -13.03 1.25
C PHE A 103 2.88 -13.71 2.06
N ARG A 104 2.99 -13.66 3.39
CA ARG A 104 2.04 -14.29 4.31
C ARG A 104 0.92 -13.32 4.65
N LEU A 105 -0.30 -13.84 4.72
CA LEU A 105 -1.49 -13.03 5.03
C LEU A 105 -1.35 -12.21 6.32
N LYS A 106 -0.78 -12.79 7.37
CA LYS A 106 -0.72 -12.16 8.70
C LYS A 106 0.35 -11.08 8.85
N ASP A 107 1.38 -11.09 8.01
CA ASP A 107 2.51 -10.16 8.10
C ASP A 107 2.56 -9.24 6.87
N GLU A 108 3.10 -9.73 5.75
CA GLU A 108 3.46 -8.89 4.62
C GLU A 108 2.22 -8.35 3.90
N VAL A 109 1.26 -9.21 3.55
CA VAL A 109 0.05 -8.83 2.81
C VAL A 109 -0.75 -7.75 3.55
N LYS A 110 -1.10 -7.99 4.81
CA LYS A 110 -1.83 -7.01 5.62
C LYS A 110 -1.07 -5.70 5.79
N SER A 111 0.25 -5.76 5.86
CA SER A 111 1.06 -4.56 6.03
C SER A 111 1.08 -3.68 4.79
N VAL A 112 1.20 -4.27 3.61
CA VAL A 112 1.08 -3.55 2.33
C VAL A 112 -0.29 -2.89 2.24
N ILE A 113 -1.37 -3.64 2.47
CA ILE A 113 -2.74 -3.10 2.41
C ILE A 113 -2.90 -1.95 3.42
N THR A 114 -2.43 -2.14 4.66
CA THR A 114 -2.64 -1.15 5.71
C THR A 114 -1.84 0.13 5.49
N VAL A 115 -0.58 0.05 5.03
CA VAL A 115 0.21 1.26 4.76
C VAL A 115 -0.39 2.06 3.62
N VAL A 116 -0.81 1.40 2.53
CA VAL A 116 -1.46 2.05 1.39
C VAL A 116 -2.75 2.72 1.84
N ALA A 117 -3.58 2.04 2.64
CA ALA A 117 -4.83 2.59 3.15
C ALA A 117 -4.60 3.78 4.10
N LYS A 118 -3.67 3.66 5.04
CA LYS A 118 -3.29 4.72 5.99
C LYS A 118 -2.83 5.98 5.26
N VAL A 119 -1.90 5.82 4.32
CA VAL A 119 -1.31 6.93 3.59
C VAL A 119 -2.30 7.56 2.61
N ASN A 120 -3.15 6.76 1.94
CA ASN A 120 -4.25 7.29 1.13
C ASN A 120 -5.22 8.14 1.98
N HIS A 121 -5.58 7.68 3.19
CA HIS A 121 -6.42 8.44 4.10
C HIS A 121 -5.79 9.80 4.48
N TYR A 122 -4.49 9.83 4.79
CA TYR A 122 -3.78 11.08 5.05
C TYR A 122 -3.75 12.02 3.85
N TRP A 123 -3.56 11.48 2.65
CA TRP A 123 -3.62 12.27 1.43
C TRP A 123 -5.00 12.91 1.21
N GLN A 124 -6.09 12.14 1.35
CA GLN A 124 -7.45 12.69 1.21
C GLN A 124 -7.70 13.81 2.23
N ALA A 125 -7.30 13.62 3.49
CA ALA A 125 -7.41 14.66 4.51
C ALA A 125 -6.61 15.93 4.14
N HIS A 126 -5.39 15.77 3.62
CA HIS A 126 -4.55 16.88 3.18
C HIS A 126 -5.16 17.67 2.01
N VAL A 127 -5.69 16.98 0.99
CA VAL A 127 -6.35 17.63 -0.15
C VAL A 127 -7.60 18.38 0.29
N MET A 128 -8.46 17.77 1.12
CA MET A 128 -9.67 18.41 1.63
C MET A 128 -9.35 19.67 2.46
N GLU A 129 -8.27 19.65 3.25
CA GLU A 129 -7.81 20.83 3.99
C GLU A 129 -7.33 21.95 3.05
N GLN A 130 -6.54 21.61 2.02
CA GLN A 130 -6.07 22.57 1.03
C GLN A 130 -7.23 23.23 0.27
N GLU A 131 -8.22 22.45 -0.15
CA GLU A 131 -9.43 22.95 -0.83
C GLU A 131 -10.27 23.84 0.10
N ALA A 132 -10.44 23.46 1.36
CA ALA A 132 -11.16 24.26 2.35
C ALA A 132 -10.46 25.59 2.64
N LEU A 133 -9.12 25.61 2.69
CA LEU A 133 -8.34 26.83 2.84
C LEU A 133 -8.46 27.74 1.62
N ALA A 134 -8.40 27.17 0.41
CA ALA A 134 -8.58 27.94 -0.84
C ALA A 134 -9.98 28.59 -0.91
N ALA A 135 -11.03 27.87 -0.53
CA ALA A 135 -12.40 28.37 -0.53
C ALA A 135 -12.65 29.50 0.50
N ARG A 136 -11.85 29.57 1.59
CA ARG A 136 -11.95 30.63 2.60
C ARG A 136 -11.19 31.90 2.22
N GLY A 137 -10.25 31.81 1.27
CA GLY A 137 -9.45 32.93 0.79
C GLY A 137 -9.99 33.62 -0.47
N ALA A 138 -11.07 33.09 -1.05
CA ALA A 138 -11.77 33.63 -2.24
C ALA A 138 -13.04 34.40 -1.83
#